data_AF-A0A6M3GRQ7-F1
#
_entry.id   AF-A0A6M3GRQ7-F1
#
_cell.length_a   1.000
_cell.length_b   1.000
_cell.length_c   1.000
_cell.angle_alpha   90.00
_cell.angle_beta   90.00
_cell.angle_gamma   90.00
#
_symmetry.space_group_name_H-M   'P 1'
#
loop_
_entity.id
_entity.type
_entity.pdbx_description
1 polymer ?
#
loop_
_entity_poly.entity_id
_entity_poly.type
_entity_poly.pdbx_seq_one_letter_code
_entity_poly.pdbx_strand_id
1 'polypeptide(L)'
;MYFWKEDYEGTNREAGCAILCLSKKMDIIDPEGKLHKGKTNDFLKQHGSDDETAAKVMDILHNCEANVAHTDDECLGAMDVAMCFKKEMHSLNWAPDPEVMLQELMSEMQ
;
A
#
# COMPACT_ATOMS: atom_id res chain seq x y z
N MET A 1 -6.29 4.81 9.19
CA MET A 1 -5.75 4.25 10.46
C MET A 1 -6.24 2.83 10.71
N TYR A 2 -7.56 2.55 10.72
CA TYR A 2 -8.09 1.22 11.04
C TYR A 2 -7.53 0.07 10.19
N PHE A 3 -7.19 0.35 8.92
CA PHE A 3 -6.53 -0.60 8.03
C PHE A 3 -5.29 -1.26 8.64
N TRP A 4 -4.49 -0.52 9.41
CA TRP A 4 -3.21 -0.99 9.98
C TRP A 4 -3.35 -1.75 11.31
N LYS A 5 -4.57 -1.98 11.81
CA LYS A 5 -4.74 -2.91 12.94
C LYS A 5 -4.44 -4.33 12.50
N GLU A 6 -3.60 -5.06 13.22
CA GLU A 6 -3.12 -6.38 12.79
C GLU A 6 -4.26 -7.39 12.51
N ASP A 7 -5.32 -7.36 13.31
CA ASP A 7 -6.51 -8.22 13.21
C ASP A 7 -7.54 -7.77 12.16
N TYR A 8 -7.34 -6.61 11.53
CA TYR A 8 -8.25 -6.15 10.47
C TYR A 8 -8.06 -6.96 9.19
N GLU A 9 -9.12 -7.63 8.75
CA GLU A 9 -9.22 -8.23 7.43
C GLU A 9 -10.12 -7.38 6.53
N GLY A 10 -9.59 -6.99 5.37
CA GLY A 10 -10.29 -6.12 4.46
C GLY A 10 -10.83 -6.85 3.23
N THR A 11 -12.16 -6.93 3.11
CA THR A 11 -12.86 -7.57 1.98
C THR A 11 -13.78 -6.60 1.22
N ASN A 12 -13.75 -5.31 1.58
CA ASN A 12 -14.61 -4.29 1.00
C ASN A 12 -14.10 -3.88 -0.39
N ARG A 13 -14.93 -4.10 -1.42
CA ARG A 13 -14.62 -3.77 -2.81
C ARG A 13 -14.40 -2.27 -3.03
N GLU A 14 -15.22 -1.42 -2.43
CA GLU A 14 -15.13 0.04 -2.58
C GLU A 14 -13.82 0.59 -2.00
N ALA A 15 -13.35 0.04 -0.88
CA ALA A 15 -12.05 0.35 -0.30
C ALA A 15 -10.91 -0.03 -1.27
N GLY A 16 -11.02 -1.20 -1.91
CA GLY A 16 -10.12 -1.63 -2.98
C GLY A 16 -10.10 -0.66 -4.17
N CYS A 17 -11.28 -0.22 -4.62
CA CYS A 17 -11.37 0.79 -5.69
C CYS A 17 -10.73 2.14 -5.26
N ALA A 18 -10.88 2.53 -4.00
CA ALA A 18 -10.26 3.75 -3.48
C ALA A 18 -8.73 3.65 -3.47
N ILE A 19 -8.18 2.51 -3.04
CA ILE A 19 -6.74 2.22 -3.13
C ILE A 19 -6.27 2.30 -4.58
N LEU A 20 -6.94 1.60 -5.49
CA LEU A 20 -6.61 1.62 -6.91
C LEU A 20 -6.61 3.05 -7.49
N CYS A 21 -7.64 3.83 -7.16
CA CYS A 21 -7.76 5.22 -7.60
C CYS A 21 -6.61 6.09 -7.09
N LEU A 22 -6.28 6.00 -5.80
CA LEU A 22 -5.19 6.75 -5.20
C LEU A 22 -3.83 6.33 -5.78
N SER A 23 -3.60 5.03 -5.99
CA SER A 23 -2.37 4.52 -6.62
C SER A 23 -2.19 5.04 -8.04
N LYS A 24 -3.25 5.11 -8.85
CA LYS A 24 -3.20 5.73 -10.19
C LYS A 24 -2.90 7.23 -10.09
N LYS A 25 -3.55 7.95 -9.16
CA LYS A 25 -3.36 9.40 -8.99
C LYS A 25 -1.96 9.77 -8.50
N MET A 26 -1.36 8.94 -7.65
CA MET A 26 0.01 9.10 -7.15
C MET A 26 1.06 8.50 -8.09
N ASP A 27 0.65 8.03 -9.27
CA ASP A 27 1.57 7.50 -10.29
C ASP A 27 2.37 6.26 -9.80
N ILE A 28 1.82 5.54 -8.81
CA ILE A 28 2.40 4.31 -8.26
C ILE A 28 2.19 3.14 -9.22
N ILE A 29 1.05 3.11 -9.92
CA ILE A 29 0.76 2.07 -10.91
C ILE A 29 0.58 2.67 -12.31
N ASP A 30 0.87 1.87 -13.32
CA ASP A 30 0.67 2.19 -14.73
C ASP A 30 -0.82 2.11 -15.12
N PRO A 31 -1.19 2.57 -16.34
CA PRO A 31 -2.57 2.50 -16.82
C PRO A 31 -3.14 1.07 -16.87
N GLU A 32 -2.28 0.06 -17.01
CA GLU A 32 -2.61 -1.36 -17.00
C GLU A 32 -2.78 -1.93 -15.58
N GLY A 33 -2.59 -1.11 -14.55
CA GLY A 33 -2.83 -1.46 -13.15
C GLY A 33 -1.66 -2.16 -12.45
N LYS A 34 -0.46 -2.16 -13.05
CA LYS A 34 0.76 -2.77 -12.48
C LYS A 34 1.68 -1.73 -11.88
N LEU A 35 2.53 -2.14 -10.92
CA LEU A 35 3.50 -1.25 -10.31
C LEU A 35 4.42 -0.55 -11.33
N HIS A 36 4.35 0.79 -11.35
CA HIS A 36 5.25 1.61 -12.13
C HIS A 36 6.59 1.74 -11.40
N LYS A 37 7.55 0.84 -11.70
CA LYS A 37 8.80 0.69 -10.94
C LYS A 37 9.57 2.00 -10.69
N GLY A 38 9.81 2.80 -11.74
CA GLY A 38 10.55 4.06 -11.61
C GLY A 38 9.84 5.07 -10.70
N LYS A 39 8.60 5.42 -11.06
CA LYS A 39 7.80 6.39 -10.30
C LYS A 39 7.51 5.95 -8.86
N THR A 40 7.26 4.67 -8.61
CA THR A 40 7.04 4.17 -7.25
C THR A 40 8.30 4.31 -6.40
N ASN A 41 9.46 3.93 -6.94
CA ASN A 41 10.72 4.09 -6.24
C ASN A 41 11.01 5.57 -5.93
N ASP A 42 10.76 6.47 -6.87
CA ASP A 42 10.91 7.91 -6.66
C ASP A 42 9.94 8.45 -5.61
N PHE A 43 8.68 7.97 -5.64
CA PHE A 43 7.67 8.30 -4.64
C PHE A 43 8.12 7.88 -3.23
N LEU A 44 8.61 6.65 -3.06
CA LEU A 44 9.10 6.17 -1.76
C LEU A 44 10.25 7.02 -1.23
N LYS A 45 11.21 7.36 -2.10
CA LYS A 45 12.36 8.19 -1.71
C LYS A 45 11.98 9.62 -1.36
N GLN A 46 11.03 10.22 -2.09
CA GLN A 46 10.50 11.54 -1.75
C GLN A 46 9.80 11.59 -0.39
N HIS A 47 9.29 10.45 0.08
CA HIS A 47 8.57 10.35 1.36
C HIS A 47 9.42 9.72 2.48
N GLY A 48 10.74 9.77 2.35
CA GLY A 48 11.67 9.50 3.46
C GLY A 48 12.34 8.12 3.46
N SER A 49 12.08 7.27 2.47
CA SER A 49 12.82 6.02 2.32
C SER A 49 14.21 6.26 1.74
N ASP A 50 15.23 5.63 2.32
CA ASP A 50 16.53 5.50 1.66
C ASP A 50 16.49 4.45 0.53
N ASP A 51 17.60 4.28 -0.19
CA ASP A 51 17.69 3.37 -1.33
C ASP A 51 17.39 1.90 -0.95
N GLU A 52 17.86 1.47 0.21
CA GLU A 52 17.68 0.10 0.69
C GLU A 52 16.22 -0.16 1.07
N THR A 53 15.63 0.76 1.83
CA THR A 53 14.23 0.70 2.26
C THR A 53 13.29 0.76 1.05
N ALA A 54 13.56 1.67 0.11
CA ALA A 54 12.77 1.79 -1.12
C ALA A 54 12.82 0.50 -1.94
N ALA A 55 14.01 -0.07 -2.14
CA ALA A 55 14.17 -1.35 -2.84
C ALA A 55 13.41 -2.48 -2.13
N LYS A 56 13.48 -2.54 -0.80
CA LYS A 56 12.77 -3.56 -0.01
C LYS A 56 11.25 -3.45 -0.15
N VAL A 57 10.70 -2.24 -0.06
CA VAL A 57 9.27 -1.99 -0.25
C VAL A 57 8.82 -2.33 -1.68
N MET A 58 9.64 -1.97 -2.68
CA MET A 58 9.40 -2.34 -4.07
C MET A 58 9.31 -3.86 -4.27
N ASP A 59 10.24 -4.62 -3.69
CA ASP A 59 10.24 -6.08 -3.79
C ASP A 59 8.99 -6.68 -3.14
N ILE A 60 8.54 -6.14 -2.01
CA ILE A 60 7.34 -6.61 -1.32
C ILE A 60 6.09 -6.36 -2.17
N LEU A 61 5.95 -5.15 -2.73
CA LEU A 61 4.82 -4.83 -3.62
C LEU A 61 4.80 -5.75 -4.83
N HIS A 62 5.95 -5.98 -5.47
CA HIS A 62 6.06 -6.88 -6.62
C HIS A 62 5.72 -8.33 -6.27
N ASN A 63 6.17 -8.81 -5.10
CA ASN A 63 5.83 -10.14 -4.62
C ASN A 63 4.35 -10.27 -4.29
N CYS A 64 3.73 -9.23 -3.74
CA CYS A 64 2.28 -9.24 -3.49
C CYS A 64 1.48 -9.26 -4.77
N GLU A 65 1.81 -8.42 -5.77
CA GLU A 65 1.17 -8.47 -7.09
C GLU A 65 1.28 -9.84 -7.76
N ALA A 66 2.42 -10.53 -7.60
CA ALA A 66 2.64 -11.85 -8.20
C ALA A 66 1.90 -13.00 -7.50
N ASN A 67 1.62 -12.88 -6.20
CA ASN A 67 1.08 -13.97 -5.38
C ASN A 67 -0.43 -13.88 -5.12
N VAL A 68 -1.06 -12.73 -5.37
CA VAL A 68 -2.51 -12.62 -5.26
C VAL A 68 -3.21 -13.33 -6.42
N ALA A 69 -4.37 -13.92 -6.13
CA ALA A 69 -5.17 -14.58 -7.15
C ALA A 69 -5.55 -13.58 -8.24
N HIS A 70 -5.40 -13.98 -9.50
CA HIS A 70 -5.87 -13.15 -10.61
C HIS A 70 -7.41 -13.15 -10.59
N THR A 71 -7.97 -12.00 -10.24
CA THR A 71 -9.39 -11.72 -10.27
C THR A 71 -9.69 -10.79 -11.44
N ASP A 72 -10.83 -10.99 -12.10
CA ASP A 72 -11.31 -10.08 -13.16
C ASP A 72 -11.75 -8.72 -12.58
N ASP A 73 -11.89 -8.61 -11.26
CA ASP A 73 -12.24 -7.36 -10.57
C ASP A 73 -11.00 -6.66 -10.02
N GLU A 74 -10.52 -5.64 -10.74
CA GLU A 74 -9.34 -4.86 -10.36
C GLU A 74 -9.43 -4.22 -8.96
N CYS A 75 -10.64 -3.90 -8.49
CA CYS A 75 -10.80 -3.33 -7.15
C CYS A 75 -10.55 -4.38 -6.07
N LEU A 76 -11.04 -5.60 -6.26
CA LEU A 76 -10.75 -6.70 -5.34
C LEU A 76 -9.27 -7.09 -5.42
N GLY A 77 -8.69 -7.12 -6.62
CA GLY A 77 -7.25 -7.38 -6.80
C GLY A 77 -6.38 -6.35 -6.07
N ALA A 78 -6.71 -5.05 -6.16
CA ALA A 78 -6.02 -4.01 -5.40
C ALA A 78 -6.16 -4.19 -3.89
N MET A 79 -7.33 -4.64 -3.41
CA MET A 79 -7.54 -4.94 -2.00
C MET A 79 -6.69 -6.13 -1.53
N ASP A 80 -6.62 -7.20 -2.32
CA ASP A 80 -5.80 -8.38 -2.02
C ASP A 80 -4.31 -8.02 -1.97
N VAL A 81 -3.82 -7.22 -2.91
CA VAL A 81 -2.43 -6.72 -2.91
C VAL A 81 -2.18 -5.87 -1.67
N ALA A 82 -3.10 -4.98 -1.31
CA ALA A 82 -2.97 -4.14 -0.11
C ALA A 82 -2.94 -4.97 1.18
N MET A 83 -3.77 -6.01 1.28
CA MET A 83 -3.78 -6.93 2.43
C MET A 83 -2.49 -7.75 2.52
N CYS A 84 -1.97 -8.23 1.38
CA CYS A 84 -0.65 -8.86 1.32
C CYS A 84 0.46 -7.90 1.79
N PHE A 85 0.49 -6.67 1.25
CA PHE A 85 1.47 -5.67 1.61
C PHE A 85 1.45 -5.35 3.10
N LYS A 86 0.24 -5.13 3.65
CA LYS A 86 0.04 -4.91 5.08
C LYS A 86 0.66 -6.01 5.92
N LYS A 87 0.41 -7.28 5.57
CA LYS A 87 0.94 -8.44 6.30
C LYS A 87 2.46 -8.44 6.33
N GLU A 88 3.11 -8.14 5.21
CA GLU A 88 4.57 -8.04 5.13
C GLU A 88 5.11 -6.83 5.93
N MET A 89 4.41 -5.70 5.93
CA MET A 89 4.80 -4.56 6.78
C MET A 89 4.70 -4.90 8.28
N HIS A 90 3.67 -5.64 8.70
CA HIS A 90 3.60 -6.12 10.09
C HIS A 90 4.72 -7.12 10.41
N SER A 91 5.05 -8.05 9.50
CA SER A 91 6.10 -9.05 9.74
C SER A 91 7.50 -8.41 9.93
N LEU A 92 7.71 -7.23 9.32
CA LEU A 92 8.92 -6.43 9.46
C LEU A 92 8.89 -5.45 10.66
N ASN A 93 7.77 -5.36 11.40
CA ASN A 93 7.49 -4.31 12.37
C ASN A 93 7.58 -2.89 11.79
N TRP A 94 7.17 -2.72 10.53
CA TRP A 94 7.14 -1.44 9.81
C TRP A 94 5.72 -0.88 9.66
N ALA A 95 4.69 -1.65 10.01
CA ALA A 95 3.32 -1.14 10.05
C ALA A 95 3.22 0.02 11.06
N PRO A 96 2.66 1.18 10.68
CA PRO A 96 2.53 2.31 11.57
C PRO A 96 1.50 2.04 12.66
N ASP A 97 1.73 2.58 13.85
CA ASP A 97 0.77 2.51 14.94
C ASP A 97 -0.50 3.34 14.59
N PRO A 98 -1.70 2.71 14.55
CA PRO A 98 -2.93 3.41 14.20
C PRO A 98 -3.27 4.59 15.11
N GLU A 99 -2.89 4.55 16.40
CA GLU A 99 -3.12 5.62 17.37
C GLU A 99 -2.18 6.78 17.11
N VAL A 100 -0.91 6.50 16.82
CA VAL A 100 0.08 7.54 16.46
C VAL A 100 -0.34 8.25 15.18
N MET A 101 -0.74 7.52 14.14
CA MET A 101 -1.21 8.15 12.90
C MET A 101 -2.45 9.03 13.09
N LEU A 102 -3.36 8.66 14.01
CA LEU A 102 -4.50 9.50 14.35
C LEU A 102 -4.07 10.80 15.02
N GLN A 103 -3.14 10.71 15.97
CA GLN A 103 -2.61 11.87 16.69
C GLN A 103 -1.90 12.83 15.73
N GLU A 104 -1.07 12.31 14.82
CA GLU A 104 -0.37 13.10 13.82
C GLU A 104 -1.35 13.85 12.90
N LEU A 105 -2.35 13.14 12.34
CA LEU A 105 -3.36 13.79 11.50
C LEU A 105 -4.13 14.89 12.25
N MET A 106 -4.49 14.64 13.51
CA MET A 106 -5.18 15.64 14.33
C MET A 106 -4.31 16.86 14.61
N SER A 107 -2.99 16.68 14.74
CA SER A 107 -2.05 17.77 14.99
C SER A 107 -1.85 18.66 13.75
N GLU A 108 -1.93 18.11 12.54
CA GLU A 108 -1.83 18.87 11.28
C GLU A 108 -3.09 19.66 10.92
N MET A 109 -4.22 19.35 11.57
CA MET A 109 -5.50 20.04 11.36
C MET A 109 -5.70 21.27 12.28
N GLN A 110 -4.72 21.59 13.13
CA GLN A 110 -4.71 22.77 14.00
C GLN A 110 -3.99 23.94 13.34
#